data_AF-A0A2A2Y7G5-F1
#
_entry.id   AF-A0A2A2Y7G5-F1
#
_cell.length_a   1.000
_cell.length_b   1.000
_cell.length_c   1.000
_cell.angle_alpha   90.00
_cell.angle_beta   90.00
_cell.angle_gamma   90.00
#
_symmetry.space_group_name_H-M   'P 1'
#
loop_
_entity.id
_entity.type
_entity.pdbx_description
1 polymer ?
#
loop_
_entity_poly.entity_id
_entity_poly.type
_entity_poly.pdbx_seq_one_letter_code
_entity_poly.pdbx_strand_id
1 'polypeptide(L)'
;MSRNAQNDHLTRLEQTSIHVFREAFANFRSVCMPWSMGKDSNVLIWLARKAFCGKIPFPLLHIDTTYEFPEMYEFREKAKVIHGIDLIV
;
A
#
# COMPACT_ATOMS: atom_id res chain seq x y z
N MET A 1 17.91 0.72 26.28
CA MET A 1 18.81 0.51 25.13
C MET A 1 18.14 -0.15 23.91
N SER A 2 16.95 -0.79 23.97
CA SER A 2 16.37 -1.50 22.81
C SER A 2 15.56 -0.65 21.80
N ARG A 3 15.07 0.54 22.19
CA ARG A 3 14.19 1.38 21.34
C ARG A 3 14.90 1.90 20.08
N ASN A 4 16.21 2.19 20.17
CA ASN A 4 17.00 2.69 19.05
C ASN A 4 17.26 1.61 17.99
N ALA A 5 17.51 0.37 18.41
CA ALA A 5 17.73 -0.75 17.49
C ALA A 5 16.46 -1.16 16.74
N GLN A 6 15.29 -1.12 17.40
CA GLN A 6 14.02 -1.37 16.71
C GLN A 6 13.67 -0.27 15.70
N ASN A 7 13.96 0.99 16.04
CA ASN A 7 13.73 2.11 15.11
C ASN A 7 14.65 2.02 13.90
N ASP A 8 15.91 1.60 14.09
CA ASP A 8 16.86 1.34 13.01
C ASP A 8 16.39 0.18 12.10
N HIS A 9 15.91 -0.91 12.70
CA HIS A 9 15.36 -2.05 11.94
C HIS A 9 14.15 -1.67 11.08
N LEU A 10 13.15 -0.99 11.66
CA LEU A 10 11.96 -0.56 10.93
C LEU A 10 12.30 0.46 9.84
N THR A 11 13.25 1.38 10.11
CA THR A 11 13.74 2.32 9.11
C THR A 11 14.37 1.60 7.93
N ARG A 12 15.20 0.59 8.19
CA ARG A 12 15.82 -0.23 7.13
C ARG A 12 14.77 -0.99 6.31
N LEU A 13 13.76 -1.57 6.96
CA LEU A 13 12.66 -2.24 6.26
C LEU A 13 11.88 -1.28 5.38
N GLU A 14 11.51 -0.11 5.91
CA GLU A 14 10.80 0.93 5.16
C GLU A 14 11.61 1.40 3.93
N GLN A 15 12.90 1.67 4.10
CA GLN A 15 13.80 2.05 3.00
C GLN A 15 13.88 0.96 1.92
N THR A 16 14.01 -0.31 2.35
CA THR A 16 14.07 -1.45 1.43
C THR A 16 12.77 -1.58 0.64
N SER A 17 11.62 -1.48 1.30
CA SER A 17 10.31 -1.54 0.64
C SER A 17 10.11 -0.38 -0.35
N ILE A 18 10.47 0.85 0.02
CA ILE A 18 10.40 2.01 -0.88
C ILE A 18 11.27 1.79 -2.13
N HIS A 19 12.48 1.27 -1.94
CA HIS A 19 13.37 0.93 -3.06
C HIS A 19 12.72 -0.10 -4.00
N VAL A 20 12.17 -1.19 -3.46
CA VAL A 20 11.49 -2.23 -4.26
C VAL A 20 10.29 -1.65 -5.04
N PHE A 21 9.48 -0.79 -4.43
CA PHE A 21 8.37 -0.13 -5.13
C PHE A 21 8.86 0.70 -6.33
N ARG A 22 9.93 1.48 -6.15
CA ARG A 22 10.49 2.32 -7.21
C ARG A 22 11.12 1.51 -8.32
N GLU A 23 11.86 0.45 -7.98
CA GLU A 23 12.44 -0.47 -8.97
C GLU A 23 11.35 -1.19 -9.77
N ALA A 24 10.31 -1.68 -9.11
CA ALA A 24 9.19 -2.31 -9.80
C ALA A 24 8.52 -1.33 -10.78
N PHE A 25 8.24 -0.11 -10.33
CA PHE A 25 7.62 0.91 -11.19
C PHE A 25 8.53 1.33 -12.36
N ALA A 26 9.85 1.37 -12.16
CA ALA A 26 10.80 1.72 -13.22
C ALA A 26 10.98 0.61 -14.27
N ASN A 27 10.91 -0.67 -13.85
CA ASN A 27 11.27 -1.81 -14.70
C ASN A 27 10.06 -2.53 -15.32
N PHE A 28 8.85 -2.38 -14.78
CA PHE A 28 7.64 -3.01 -15.32
C PHE A 28 6.73 -1.98 -15.99
N ARG A 29 6.28 -2.30 -17.22
CA ARG A 29 5.40 -1.42 -18.00
C ARG A 29 4.02 -1.20 -17.36
N SER A 30 3.51 -2.19 -16.65
CA SER A 30 2.18 -2.15 -16.04
C SER A 30 2.24 -2.85 -14.69
N VAL A 31 2.18 -2.05 -13.62
CA VAL A 31 2.17 -2.51 -12.24
C VAL A 31 0.75 -2.38 -11.70
N CYS A 32 0.34 -3.34 -10.89
CA CYS A 32 -0.89 -3.29 -10.11
C CYS A 32 -0.59 -3.88 -8.73
N MET A 33 -1.19 -3.31 -7.68
CA MET A 33 -1.01 -3.81 -6.31
C MET A 33 -2.30 -4.45 -5.79
N PRO A 34 -2.30 -5.75 -5.49
CA PRO A 34 -3.43 -6.38 -4.80
C PRO A 34 -3.64 -5.75 -3.42
N TRP A 35 -4.87 -5.36 -3.12
CA TRP A 35 -5.26 -4.77 -1.84
C TRP A 35 -6.50 -5.46 -1.28
N SER A 36 -6.31 -6.09 -0.13
CA SER A 36 -7.32 -6.88 0.59
C SER A 36 -7.91 -6.17 1.80
N MET A 37 -7.60 -4.88 2.02
CA MET A 37 -7.97 -4.10 3.22
C MET A 37 -7.46 -4.66 4.55
N GLY A 38 -6.64 -5.72 4.54
CA GLY A 38 -5.99 -6.25 5.71
C GLY A 38 -4.80 -5.40 6.20
N LYS A 39 -4.25 -5.75 7.36
CA LYS A 39 -3.14 -5.00 7.98
C LYS A 39 -1.92 -4.85 7.08
N ASP A 40 -1.53 -5.90 6.37
CA ASP A 40 -0.29 -5.91 5.58
C ASP A 40 -0.44 -5.08 4.32
N SER A 41 -1.57 -5.25 3.60
CA SER A 41 -1.83 -4.50 2.37
C SER A 41 -2.14 -3.02 2.65
N ASN A 42 -2.65 -2.67 3.84
CA ASN A 42 -2.74 -1.27 4.29
C ASN A 42 -1.36 -0.65 4.59
N VAL A 43 -0.41 -1.41 5.15
CA VAL A 43 0.98 -0.96 5.29
C VAL A 43 1.60 -0.72 3.91
N LEU A 44 1.31 -1.59 2.93
CA LEU A 44 1.78 -1.38 1.56
C LEU A 44 1.23 -0.10 0.92
N ILE A 45 -0.03 0.27 1.17
CA ILE A 45 -0.56 1.58 0.73
C ILE A 45 0.30 2.72 1.28
N TRP A 46 0.60 2.70 2.57
CA TRP A 46 1.42 3.73 3.18
C TRP A 46 2.84 3.79 2.58
N LEU A 47 3.47 2.64 2.40
CA LEU A 47 4.80 2.53 1.80
C LEU A 47 4.82 2.99 0.33
N ALA A 48 3.80 2.63 -0.46
CA ALA A 48 3.64 3.09 -1.83
C ALA A 48 3.51 4.61 -1.87
N ARG A 49 2.67 5.20 -1.00
CA ARG A 49 2.57 6.66 -0.89
C ARG A 49 3.91 7.30 -0.54
N LYS A 50 4.67 6.75 0.41
CA LYS A 50 6.03 7.24 0.72
C LYS A 50 6.97 7.14 -0.47
N ALA A 51 6.91 6.04 -1.22
CA ALA A 51 7.76 5.82 -2.39
C ALA A 51 7.54 6.87 -3.48
N PHE A 52 6.30 7.34 -3.67
CA PHE A 52 5.91 8.26 -4.74
C PHE A 52 5.32 9.58 -4.23
N CYS A 53 5.90 10.13 -3.16
CA CYS A 53 5.64 11.49 -2.68
C CYS A 53 4.13 11.79 -2.42
N GLY A 54 3.43 10.83 -1.85
CA GLY A 54 2.03 10.94 -1.42
C GLY A 54 1.00 10.43 -2.43
N LYS A 55 1.41 10.15 -3.67
CA LYS A 55 0.56 9.60 -4.74
C LYS A 55 0.85 8.10 -4.91
N ILE A 56 -0.07 7.38 -5.55
CA ILE A 56 0.15 5.99 -5.99
C ILE A 56 -0.03 5.99 -7.51
N PRO A 57 1.03 5.80 -8.31
CA PRO A 57 0.99 6.00 -9.76
C PRO A 57 0.50 4.76 -10.54
N PHE A 58 -0.09 3.79 -9.86
CA PHE A 58 -0.59 2.54 -10.42
C PHE A 58 -1.90 2.15 -9.73
N PRO A 59 -2.76 1.37 -10.41
CA PRO A 59 -4.01 0.91 -9.83
C PRO A 59 -3.79 -0.09 -8.70
N LEU A 60 -4.75 -0.13 -7.80
CA LEU A 60 -4.92 -1.21 -6.83
C LEU A 60 -5.99 -2.18 -7.35
N LEU A 61 -5.86 -3.46 -7.00
CA LEU A 61 -6.83 -4.50 -7.32
C LEU A 61 -7.41 -5.07 -6.03
N HIS A 62 -8.71 -4.97 -5.85
CA HIS A 62 -9.44 -5.62 -4.78
C HIS A 62 -10.32 -6.72 -5.35
N ILE A 63 -10.03 -7.98 -5.02
CA ILE A 63 -10.89 -9.10 -5.41
C ILE A 63 -12.05 -9.15 -4.41
N ASP A 64 -13.25 -8.75 -4.85
CA ASP A 64 -14.46 -8.74 -4.04
C ASP A 64 -15.10 -10.11 -4.00
N THR A 65 -15.08 -10.75 -2.82
CA THR A 65 -15.66 -12.07 -2.64
C THR A 65 -17.15 -12.03 -2.31
N THR A 66 -17.70 -10.84 -2.02
CA THR A 66 -19.07 -10.60 -1.52
C THR A 66 -19.33 -11.11 -0.10
N TYR A 67 -18.30 -11.58 0.59
CA TYR A 67 -18.36 -12.10 1.97
C TYR A 67 -17.65 -11.19 2.98
N GLU A 68 -17.17 -10.03 2.55
CA GLU A 68 -16.54 -9.02 3.38
C GLU A 68 -17.57 -8.33 4.29
N PHE A 69 -17.11 -7.86 5.44
CA PHE A 69 -17.96 -7.10 6.35
C PHE A 69 -18.38 -5.76 5.71
N PRO A 70 -19.63 -5.28 5.94
CA PRO A 70 -20.08 -3.96 5.48
C PRO A 70 -19.09 -2.83 5.80
N GLU A 71 -18.49 -2.88 6.98
CA GLU A 71 -17.50 -1.91 7.48
C GLU A 71 -16.22 -1.90 6.65
N MET A 72 -15.85 -3.03 6.03
CA MET A 72 -14.70 -3.10 5.12
C MET A 72 -14.98 -2.32 3.84
N TYR A 73 -16.19 -2.44 3.27
CA TYR A 73 -16.57 -1.63 2.11
C TYR A 73 -16.58 -0.13 2.42
N GLU A 74 -17.08 0.26 3.60
CA GLU A 74 -17.00 1.66 4.03
C GLU A 74 -15.55 2.14 4.18
N PHE A 75 -14.69 1.31 4.78
CA PHE A 75 -13.26 1.61 4.89
C PHE A 75 -12.62 1.74 3.51
N ARG A 76 -12.97 0.85 2.56
CA ARG A 76 -12.50 0.87 1.18
C ARG A 76 -12.76 2.21 0.52
N GLU A 77 -14.01 2.66 0.55
CA GLU A 77 -14.42 3.90 -0.11
C GLU A 77 -13.81 5.13 0.57
N LYS A 78 -13.73 5.14 1.90
CA LYS A 78 -13.03 6.20 2.65
C LYS A 78 -11.55 6.27 2.27
N ALA A 79 -10.85 5.13 2.29
CA ALA A 79 -9.43 5.06 1.97
C ALA A 79 -9.15 5.46 0.51
N LYS A 80 -10.02 5.09 -0.44
CA LYS A 80 -9.90 5.51 -1.85
C LYS A 80 -9.85 7.03 -1.98
N VAL A 81 -10.76 7.73 -1.31
CA VAL A 81 -10.81 9.20 -1.35
C VAL A 81 -9.60 9.82 -0.63
N ILE A 82 -9.27 9.36 0.57
CA ILE A 82 -8.18 9.95 1.39
C ILE A 82 -6.81 9.77 0.73
N HIS A 83 -6.60 8.64 0.05
CA HIS A 83 -5.31 8.28 -0.53
C HIS A 83 -5.23 8.50 -2.05
N GLY A 84 -6.33 8.87 -2.71
CA GLY A 84 -6.40 9.05 -4.15
C GLY A 84 -6.13 7.74 -4.90
N ILE A 85 -6.71 6.64 -4.43
CA ILE A 85 -6.51 5.31 -5.00
C ILE A 85 -7.40 5.14 -6.23
N ASP A 86 -6.78 4.77 -7.35
CA ASP A 86 -7.46 4.16 -8.49
C ASP A 86 -7.67 2.67 -8.17
N LEU A 87 -8.92 2.28 -7.92
CA LEU A 87 -9.27 0.92 -7.48
C LEU A 87 -10.03 0.17 -8.58
N ILE A 88 -9.47 -0.96 -8.98
CA ILE A 88 -10.12 -1.99 -9.76
C ILE A 88 -10.73 -3.01 -8.78
N VAL A 89 -11.99 -3.37 -9.00
CA VAL A 89 -12.73 -4.37 -8.23
C VAL A 89 -13.06 -5.55 -9.12
#